data_AF-A0A1B6J4A3-F1
#
_entry.id   AF-A0A1B6J4A3-F1
#
_cell.length_a   1.000
_cell.length_b   1.000
_cell.length_c   1.000
_cell.angle_alpha   90.00
_cell.angle_beta   90.00
_cell.angle_gamma   90.00
#
_symmetry.space_group_name_H-M   'P 1'
#
loop_
_entity.id
_entity.type
_entity.pdbx_description
1 polymer ?
#
loop_
_entity_poly.entity_id
_entity_poly.type
_entity_poly.pdbx_seq_one_letter_code
_entity_poly.pdbx_strand_id
1 'polypeptide(L)'
;MSKPAENQPEELSEDDKRLQEELNMLVEKITGSEENLYKPALESMRDLIRSSTTSMTSVPMPLKFLRSHYGVLKEAYDRMTEKEAKELCASIVSVLAMSQDLPGARECLKYCLLSSKYDVGDWGHEYVRQLEGEIAEECGQAADVEEVKAKLLPLIESIIKFDMKHNAEIQACDLLMEIDRLDIIDRHMD
;
A
#
# COMPACT_ATOMS: atom_id res chain seq x y z
N MET A 1 -24.64 5.93 37.68
CA MET A 1 -25.03 5.31 36.40
C MET A 1 -23.75 4.81 35.75
N SER A 2 -23.66 3.50 35.56
CA SER A 2 -22.40 2.78 35.33
C SER A 2 -22.11 2.56 33.85
N LYS A 3 -20.79 2.56 33.56
CA LYS A 3 -20.02 2.04 32.41
C LYS A 3 -19.66 3.01 31.27
N PRO A 4 -18.38 3.42 31.18
CA PRO A 4 -17.74 3.62 29.89
C PRO A 4 -17.52 2.25 29.25
N ALA A 5 -17.83 2.12 27.96
CA ALA A 5 -17.48 0.94 27.18
C ALA A 5 -15.98 0.98 26.89
N GLU A 6 -15.18 0.52 27.86
CA GLU A 6 -13.80 0.10 27.63
C GLU A 6 -13.79 -1.06 26.63
N ASN A 7 -12.91 -0.92 25.62
CA ASN A 7 -12.27 -1.97 24.84
C ASN A 7 -12.64 -3.39 25.30
N GLN A 8 -13.60 -4.02 24.61
CA GLN A 8 -13.55 -5.47 24.51
C GLN A 8 -12.32 -5.78 23.64
N PRO A 9 -11.30 -6.49 24.15
CA PRO A 9 -10.37 -7.13 23.24
C PRO A 9 -11.24 -8.06 22.38
N GLU A 10 -11.39 -7.75 21.09
CA GLU A 10 -11.88 -8.72 20.11
C GLU A 10 -11.10 -10.01 20.40
N GLU A 11 -11.78 -11.09 20.79
CA GLU A 11 -11.15 -12.39 20.95
C GLU A 11 -10.55 -12.73 19.60
N LEU A 12 -9.25 -12.46 19.44
CA LEU A 12 -8.47 -12.82 18.27
C LEU A 12 -8.78 -14.28 17.96
N SER A 13 -9.38 -14.52 16.80
CA SER A 13 -9.68 -15.87 16.34
C SER A 13 -8.39 -16.69 16.34
N GLU A 14 -8.48 -18.01 16.51
CA GLU A 14 -7.28 -18.87 16.39
C GLU A 14 -6.59 -18.65 15.04
N ASP A 15 -7.35 -18.33 13.99
CA ASP A 15 -6.82 -17.97 12.68
C ASP A 15 -6.04 -16.63 12.70
N ASP A 16 -6.50 -15.63 13.45
CA ASP A 16 -5.80 -14.33 13.58
C ASP A 16 -4.48 -14.48 14.34
N LYS A 17 -4.45 -15.32 15.38
CA LYS A 17 -3.22 -15.61 16.13
C LYS A 17 -2.20 -16.33 15.26
N ARG A 18 -2.65 -17.32 14.47
CA ARG A 18 -1.80 -18.02 13.51
C ARG A 18 -1.26 -17.08 12.44
N LEU A 19 -2.10 -16.19 11.92
CA LEU A 19 -1.71 -15.17 10.97
C LEU A 19 -0.66 -14.22 11.56
N GLN A 20 -0.85 -13.78 12.81
CA GLN A 20 0.11 -12.95 13.51
C GLN A 20 1.46 -13.65 13.70
N GLU A 21 1.46 -14.91 14.13
CA GLU A 21 2.68 -15.71 14.27
C GLU A 21 3.41 -15.91 12.93
N GLU A 22 2.66 -16.19 11.86
CA GLU A 22 3.21 -16.36 10.52
C GLU A 22 3.83 -15.06 9.98
N LEU A 23 3.14 -13.93 10.15
CA LEU A 23 3.66 -12.61 9.80
C LEU A 23 4.91 -12.26 10.60
N ASN A 24 4.94 -12.56 11.90
CA ASN A 24 6.13 -12.36 12.74
C ASN A 24 7.32 -13.19 12.26
N MET A 25 7.10 -14.47 11.96
CA MET A 25 8.15 -15.33 11.40
C MET A 25 8.67 -14.82 10.05
N LEU A 26 7.79 -14.28 9.20
CA LEU A 26 8.19 -13.69 7.92
C LEU A 26 9.03 -12.43 8.13
N VAL A 27 8.64 -11.55 9.05
CA VAL A 27 9.43 -10.36 9.41
C VAL A 27 10.79 -10.73 9.99
N GLU A 28 10.86 -11.74 10.85
CA GLU A 28 12.14 -12.27 11.37
C GLU A 28 13.04 -12.82 10.25
N LYS A 29 12.47 -13.53 9.27
CA LYS A 29 13.22 -13.99 8.08
C LYS A 29 13.71 -12.83 7.22
N ILE A 30 12.88 -11.80 7.03
CA ILE A 30 13.20 -10.59 6.27
C ILE A 30 14.30 -9.75 6.95
N THR A 31 14.42 -9.85 8.28
CA THR A 31 15.40 -9.12 9.10
C THR A 31 16.63 -9.96 9.47
N GLY A 32 16.61 -11.24 9.11
CA GLY A 32 17.71 -12.17 9.29
C GLY A 32 18.91 -11.85 8.40
N SER A 33 19.88 -12.76 8.32
CA SER A 33 21.12 -12.56 7.55
C SER A 33 21.11 -13.23 6.17
N GLU A 34 20.00 -13.88 5.78
CA GLU A 34 19.91 -14.69 4.57
C GLU A 34 19.18 -13.94 3.45
N GLU A 35 19.93 -13.22 2.60
CA GLU A 35 19.37 -12.42 1.50
C GLU A 35 18.54 -13.26 0.51
N ASN A 36 18.89 -14.54 0.31
CA ASN A 36 18.16 -15.46 -0.56
C ASN A 36 16.74 -15.80 -0.06
N LEU A 37 16.45 -15.58 1.23
CA LEU A 37 15.14 -15.84 1.82
C LEU A 37 14.25 -14.60 1.86
N TYR A 38 14.80 -13.40 1.61
CA TYR A 38 14.01 -12.17 1.63
C TYR A 38 12.91 -12.20 0.60
N LYS A 39 13.23 -12.53 -0.66
CA LYS A 39 12.26 -12.58 -1.75
C LYS A 39 11.07 -13.53 -1.46
N PRO A 40 11.26 -14.82 -1.16
CA PRO A 40 10.14 -15.72 -0.88
C PRO A 40 9.38 -15.34 0.40
N ALA A 41 10.04 -14.76 1.40
CA ALA A 41 9.36 -14.27 2.60
C ALA A 41 8.47 -13.06 2.29
N LEU A 42 8.94 -12.11 1.48
CA LEU A 42 8.18 -10.95 1.05
C LEU A 42 7.01 -11.33 0.13
N GLU A 43 7.21 -12.28 -0.79
CA GLU A 43 6.15 -12.81 -1.64
C GLU A 43 5.06 -13.51 -0.80
N SER A 44 5.45 -14.33 0.17
CA SER A 44 4.51 -14.99 1.08
C SER A 44 3.73 -13.95 1.92
N MET A 45 4.42 -12.94 2.42
CA MET A 45 3.82 -11.85 3.20
C MET A 45 2.81 -11.06 2.36
N ARG A 46 3.15 -10.76 1.11
CA ARG A 46 2.24 -10.13 0.15
C ARG A 46 1.01 -10.99 -0.11
N ASP A 47 1.19 -12.28 -0.35
CA ASP A 47 0.08 -13.19 -0.63
C ASP A 47 -0.86 -13.32 0.57
N LEU A 48 -0.33 -13.35 1.80
CA LEU A 48 -1.12 -13.32 3.04
C LEU A 48 -1.94 -12.03 3.15
N ILE A 49 -1.30 -10.87 2.95
CA ILE A 49 -2.00 -9.58 3.00
C ILE A 49 -3.12 -9.55 1.95
N ARG A 50 -2.83 -9.95 0.70
CA ARG A 50 -3.82 -9.95 -0.39
C ARG A 50 -4.96 -10.94 -0.15
N SER A 51 -4.67 -12.13 0.36
CA SER A 51 -5.69 -13.14 0.69
C SER A 51 -6.60 -12.70 1.83
N SER A 52 -6.09 -11.88 2.75
CA SER A 52 -6.87 -11.34 3.86
C SER A 52 -7.63 -10.07 3.49
N THR A 53 -7.16 -9.27 2.53
CA THR A 53 -7.83 -8.03 2.09
C THR A 53 -9.01 -8.25 1.15
N THR A 54 -9.17 -9.45 0.55
CA THR A 54 -10.34 -9.77 -0.29
C THR A 54 -11.65 -9.85 0.49
N SER A 55 -11.61 -9.89 1.83
CA SER A 55 -12.81 -9.85 2.67
C SER A 55 -13.19 -8.41 2.97
N MET A 56 -14.35 -8.00 2.45
CA MET A 56 -14.98 -6.69 2.55
C MET A 56 -15.48 -6.36 3.98
N THR A 57 -14.59 -6.45 4.97
CA THR A 57 -14.88 -6.23 6.40
C THR A 57 -13.70 -5.57 7.10
N SER A 58 -13.79 -4.26 7.38
CA SER A 58 -12.87 -3.48 8.23
C SER A 58 -11.39 -3.51 7.84
N VAL A 59 -10.55 -2.67 8.49
CA VAL A 59 -9.10 -2.65 8.27
C VAL A 59 -8.53 -4.07 8.44
N PRO A 60 -7.87 -4.64 7.41
CA PRO A 60 -7.38 -6.00 7.45
C PRO A 60 -6.48 -6.25 8.67
N MET A 61 -6.77 -7.28 9.45
CA MET A 61 -5.97 -7.71 10.60
C MET A 61 -4.45 -7.85 10.30
N PRO A 62 -4.01 -8.33 9.11
CA PRO A 62 -2.58 -8.33 8.77
C PRO A 62 -1.93 -6.95 8.93
N LEU A 63 -2.62 -5.89 8.50
CA LEU A 63 -2.07 -4.53 8.58
C LEU A 63 -1.97 -4.05 10.03
N LYS A 64 -2.95 -4.40 10.88
CA LYS A 64 -2.90 -4.12 12.32
C LYS A 64 -1.69 -4.78 12.99
N PHE A 65 -1.40 -6.04 12.68
CA PHE A 65 -0.24 -6.75 13.25
C PHE A 65 1.07 -6.21 12.73
N LEU A 66 1.16 -5.92 11.43
CA LEU A 66 2.37 -5.41 10.82
C LEU A 66 2.66 -3.94 11.18
N ARG A 67 1.68 -3.24 11.77
CA ARG A 67 1.84 -1.88 12.29
C ARG A 67 3.03 -1.77 13.26
N SER A 68 3.21 -2.76 14.15
CA SER A 68 4.34 -2.79 15.10
C SER A 68 5.68 -3.12 14.43
N HIS A 69 5.66 -3.79 13.28
CA HIS A 69 6.84 -4.21 12.53
C HIS A 69 7.26 -3.22 11.44
N TYR A 70 6.49 -2.15 11.24
CA TYR A 70 6.75 -1.14 10.22
C TYR A 70 8.16 -0.53 10.30
N GLY A 71 8.63 -0.19 11.51
CA GLY A 71 9.98 0.34 11.70
C GLY A 71 11.07 -0.67 11.34
N VAL A 72 10.86 -1.93 11.71
CA VAL A 72 11.78 -3.03 11.42
C VAL A 72 11.87 -3.30 9.91
N LEU A 73 10.73 -3.23 9.21
CA LEU A 73 10.68 -3.36 7.74
C LEU A 73 11.38 -2.20 7.03
N LYS A 74 11.32 -0.96 7.56
CA LYS A 74 12.12 0.16 7.02
C LYS A 74 13.62 -0.09 7.15
N GLU A 75 14.07 -0.61 8.30
CA GLU A 75 15.48 -0.97 8.48
C GLU A 75 15.89 -2.16 7.60
N ALA A 76 14.98 -3.11 7.37
CA ALA A 76 15.21 -4.22 6.45
C ALA A 76 15.35 -3.70 5.01
N TYR A 77 14.48 -2.77 4.59
CA TYR A 77 14.57 -2.10 3.28
C TYR A 77 15.91 -1.38 3.05
N ASP A 78 16.46 -0.72 4.08
CA ASP A 78 17.76 -0.05 3.98
C ASP A 78 18.93 -1.04 3.90
N ARG A 79 18.81 -2.18 4.60
CA ARG A 79 19.78 -3.29 4.53
C ARG A 79 19.74 -4.05 3.21
N MET A 80 18.60 -4.07 2.52
CA MET A 80 18.45 -4.79 1.26
C MET A 80 19.25 -4.16 0.11
N THR A 81 20.12 -4.97 -0.47
CA THR A 81 20.94 -4.65 -1.65
C THR A 81 20.32 -5.20 -2.94
N GLU A 82 19.54 -6.27 -2.86
CA GLU A 82 18.86 -6.86 -4.02
C GLU A 82 17.72 -5.97 -4.52
N LYS A 83 17.75 -5.61 -5.81
CA LYS A 83 16.78 -4.70 -6.42
C LYS A 83 15.34 -5.23 -6.33
N GLU A 84 15.11 -6.51 -6.63
CA GLU A 84 13.76 -7.09 -6.62
C GLU A 84 13.17 -7.20 -5.22
N ALA A 85 13.94 -7.69 -4.23
CA ALA A 85 13.48 -7.73 -2.84
C ALA A 85 13.26 -6.32 -2.27
N LYS A 86 14.10 -5.35 -2.63
CA LYS A 86 13.95 -3.95 -2.23
C LYS A 86 12.67 -3.33 -2.78
N GLU A 87 12.34 -3.58 -4.04
CA GLU A 87 11.10 -3.14 -4.67
C GLU A 87 9.87 -3.78 -4.01
N LEU A 88 9.92 -5.09 -3.73
CA LEU A 88 8.84 -5.81 -3.03
C LEU A 88 8.65 -5.28 -1.60
N CYS A 89 9.74 -5.04 -0.87
CA CYS A 89 9.70 -4.40 0.44
C CYS A 89 9.06 -3.02 0.38
N ALA A 90 9.47 -2.17 -0.55
CA ALA A 90 8.88 -0.84 -0.70
C ALA A 90 7.37 -0.93 -0.97
N SER A 91 6.92 -1.90 -1.77
CA SER A 91 5.50 -2.13 -2.04
C SER A 91 4.73 -2.60 -0.80
N ILE A 92 5.31 -3.46 0.03
CA ILE A 92 4.68 -3.87 1.29
C ILE A 92 4.65 -2.69 2.27
N VAL A 93 5.74 -1.92 2.36
CA VAL A 93 5.83 -0.74 3.23
C VAL A 93 4.84 0.35 2.81
N SER A 94 4.58 0.54 1.51
CA SER A 94 3.56 1.50 1.05
C SER A 94 2.16 1.07 1.49
N VAL A 95 1.79 -0.20 1.32
CA VAL A 95 0.49 -0.74 1.76
C VAL A 95 0.32 -0.65 3.27
N LEU A 96 1.39 -0.94 4.02
CA LEU A 96 1.40 -0.78 5.47
C LEU A 96 1.23 0.67 5.92
N ALA A 97 1.71 1.63 5.13
CA ALA A 97 1.53 3.04 5.42
C ALA A 97 0.05 3.45 5.44
N MET A 98 -0.82 2.80 4.64
CA MET A 98 -2.26 3.07 4.68
C MET A 98 -2.90 2.73 6.03
N SER A 99 -2.37 1.73 6.73
CA SER A 99 -2.89 1.31 8.05
C SER A 99 -2.28 2.10 9.19
N GLN A 100 -1.29 2.95 8.92
CA GLN A 100 -0.78 3.87 9.91
C GLN A 100 -1.69 5.10 9.90
N ASP A 101 -2.38 5.35 11.02
CA ASP A 101 -2.98 6.67 11.32
C ASP A 101 -1.86 7.69 11.61
N LEU A 102 -0.95 7.89 10.66
CA LEU A 102 0.08 8.93 10.72
C LEU A 102 -0.42 10.09 9.86
N PRO A 103 -1.17 11.04 10.44
CA PRO A 103 -1.69 12.18 9.70
C PRO A 103 -0.52 12.97 9.09
N GLY A 104 -0.53 13.09 7.76
CA GLY A 104 0.41 13.94 7.01
C GLY A 104 1.71 13.29 6.58
N ALA A 105 1.93 12.00 6.86
CA ALA A 105 3.09 11.28 6.33
C ALA A 105 2.67 10.60 5.03
N ARG A 106 2.88 11.27 3.89
CA ARG A 106 2.68 10.77 2.50
C ARG A 106 3.64 9.62 2.15
N GLU A 107 3.76 8.67 3.07
CA GLU A 107 4.68 7.57 2.98
C GLU A 107 4.14 6.52 2.00
N CYS A 108 2.82 6.38 1.83
CA CYS A 108 2.26 5.46 0.84
C CYS A 108 2.73 5.82 -0.57
N LEU A 109 2.51 7.06 -1.00
CA LEU A 109 2.94 7.52 -2.32
C LEU A 109 4.47 7.49 -2.48
N LYS A 110 5.21 7.91 -1.46
CA LYS A 110 6.68 7.90 -1.47
C LYS A 110 7.25 6.49 -1.65
N TYR A 111 6.78 5.51 -0.87
CA TYR A 111 7.26 4.13 -0.99
C TYR A 111 6.73 3.45 -2.25
N CYS A 112 5.53 3.82 -2.73
CA CYS A 112 5.03 3.35 -4.02
C CYS A 112 5.96 3.76 -5.18
N LEU A 113 6.42 5.01 -5.21
CA LEU A 113 7.39 5.49 -6.22
C LEU A 113 8.75 4.80 -6.11
N LEU A 114 9.13 4.35 -4.90
CA LEU A 114 10.37 3.59 -4.67
C LEU A 114 10.23 2.12 -5.09
N SER A 115 9.02 1.55 -5.06
CA SER A 115 8.73 0.24 -5.60
C SER A 115 8.49 0.36 -7.11
N SER A 116 9.54 0.17 -7.92
CA SER A 116 9.47 0.28 -9.39
C SER A 116 8.47 -0.68 -10.08
N LYS A 117 7.73 -1.52 -9.34
CA LYS A 117 6.65 -2.37 -9.84
C LYS A 117 5.30 -1.69 -9.61
N TYR A 118 4.82 -1.01 -10.66
CA TYR A 118 3.55 -0.28 -10.69
C TYR A 118 2.29 -1.18 -10.74
N ASP A 119 2.30 -2.37 -10.14
CA ASP A 119 1.11 -3.21 -10.00
C ASP A 119 0.27 -2.73 -8.80
N VAL A 120 -0.14 -1.45 -8.85
CA VAL A 120 -1.04 -0.82 -7.88
C VAL A 120 -2.35 -1.60 -7.70
N GLY A 121 -2.77 -2.30 -8.76
CA GLY A 121 -3.96 -3.14 -8.76
C GLY A 121 -3.87 -4.41 -7.92
N ASP A 122 -2.68 -4.91 -7.62
CA ASP A 122 -2.51 -6.18 -6.91
C ASP A 122 -2.86 -6.08 -5.42
N TRP A 123 -2.95 -4.86 -4.90
CA TRP A 123 -3.32 -4.56 -3.51
C TRP A 123 -4.81 -4.24 -3.33
N GLY A 124 -5.54 -4.07 -4.43
CA GLY A 124 -6.98 -3.83 -4.47
C GLY A 124 -7.39 -2.36 -4.43
N HIS A 125 -8.69 -2.13 -4.57
CA HIS A 125 -9.29 -0.80 -4.74
C HIS A 125 -9.01 0.16 -3.59
N GLU A 126 -8.94 -0.30 -2.35
CA GLU A 126 -8.69 0.60 -1.20
C GLU A 126 -7.28 1.20 -1.26
N TYR A 127 -6.29 0.41 -1.70
CA TYR A 127 -4.92 0.90 -1.91
C TYR A 127 -4.86 1.93 -3.03
N VAL A 128 -5.54 1.64 -4.14
CA VAL A 128 -5.65 2.56 -5.27
C VAL A 128 -6.30 3.87 -4.83
N ARG A 129 -7.44 3.81 -4.15
CA ARG A 129 -8.17 4.98 -3.66
C ARG A 129 -7.35 5.87 -2.72
N GLN A 130 -6.57 5.26 -1.82
CA GLN A 130 -5.69 6.02 -0.93
C GLN A 130 -4.56 6.71 -1.72
N LEU A 131 -3.99 6.02 -2.71
CA LEU A 131 -2.98 6.62 -3.59
C LEU A 131 -3.55 7.78 -4.40
N GLU A 132 -4.76 7.63 -4.95
CA GLU A 132 -5.45 8.70 -5.69
C GLU A 132 -5.57 9.97 -4.85
N GLY A 133 -6.04 9.84 -3.61
CA GLY A 133 -6.15 10.97 -2.68
C GLY A 133 -4.80 11.61 -2.35
N GLU A 134 -3.76 10.81 -2.07
CA GLU A 134 -2.41 11.34 -1.81
C GLU A 134 -1.81 12.04 -3.04
N ILE A 135 -2.04 11.51 -4.24
CA ILE A 135 -1.57 12.10 -5.51
C ILE A 135 -2.26 13.44 -5.76
N ALA A 136 -3.57 13.50 -5.58
CA ALA A 136 -4.34 14.73 -5.78
C ALA A 136 -3.93 15.83 -4.79
N GLU A 137 -3.77 15.48 -3.51
CA GLU A 137 -3.26 16.41 -2.49
C GLU A 137 -1.83 16.86 -2.79
N GLU A 138 -0.95 15.94 -3.22
CA GLU A 138 0.44 16.29 -3.55
C GLU A 138 0.50 17.23 -4.76
N CYS A 139 -0.29 16.97 -5.80
CA CYS A 139 -0.41 17.86 -6.96
C CYS A 139 -0.98 19.22 -6.57
N GLY A 140 -1.94 19.28 -5.65
CA GLY A 140 -2.55 20.54 -5.17
C GLY A 140 -1.63 21.36 -4.26
N GLN A 141 -0.70 20.72 -3.53
CA GLN A 141 0.20 21.38 -2.58
C GLN A 141 1.63 21.58 -3.10
N ALA A 142 1.99 21.00 -4.25
CA ALA A 142 3.31 21.13 -4.84
C ALA A 142 3.60 22.57 -5.29
N ALA A 143 4.82 23.05 -5.00
CA ALA A 143 5.30 24.33 -5.51
C ALA A 143 5.56 24.30 -7.03
N ASP A 144 5.99 23.15 -7.54
CA ASP A 144 6.13 22.86 -8.98
C ASP A 144 5.21 21.69 -9.34
N VAL A 145 3.96 22.04 -9.60
CA VAL A 145 2.88 21.11 -9.92
C VAL A 145 3.21 20.29 -11.16
N GLU A 146 3.87 20.88 -12.15
CA GLU A 146 4.14 20.22 -13.43
C GLU A 146 5.26 19.18 -13.32
N GLU A 147 6.30 19.46 -12.51
CA GLU A 147 7.36 18.49 -12.21
C GLU A 147 6.82 17.28 -11.42
N VAL A 148 5.95 17.53 -10.44
CA VAL A 148 5.31 16.47 -9.64
C VAL A 148 4.37 15.64 -10.52
N LYS A 149 3.50 16.28 -11.32
CA LYS A 149 2.65 15.58 -12.29
C LYS A 149 3.46 14.73 -13.27
N ALA A 150 4.60 15.22 -13.76
CA ALA A 150 5.46 14.46 -14.65
C ALA A 150 6.07 13.21 -14.01
N LYS A 151 6.39 13.26 -12.71
CA LYS A 151 6.89 12.12 -11.93
C LYS A 151 5.81 11.10 -11.60
N LEU A 152 4.59 11.58 -11.31
CA LEU A 152 3.45 10.74 -10.93
C LEU A 152 2.67 10.20 -12.14
N LEU A 153 2.82 10.80 -13.32
CA LEU A 153 2.20 10.39 -14.58
C LEU A 153 2.19 8.87 -14.85
N PRO A 154 3.33 8.14 -14.78
CA PRO A 154 3.32 6.69 -15.01
C PRO A 154 2.53 5.91 -13.95
N LEU A 155 2.48 6.41 -12.71
CA LEU A 155 1.68 5.82 -11.64
C LEU A 155 0.18 6.06 -11.89
N ILE A 156 -0.18 7.30 -12.26
CA ILE A 156 -1.55 7.71 -12.61
C ILE A 156 -2.08 6.89 -13.79
N GLU A 157 -1.27 6.71 -14.84
CA GLU A 157 -1.66 5.87 -15.99
C GLU A 157 -1.89 4.40 -15.59
N SER A 158 -1.11 3.86 -14.65
CA SER A 158 -1.32 2.50 -14.11
C SER A 158 -2.62 2.39 -13.29
N ILE A 159 -2.91 3.41 -12.47
CA ILE A 159 -4.14 3.52 -11.68
C ILE A 159 -5.36 3.58 -12.60
N ILE A 160 -5.39 4.52 -13.55
CA ILE A 160 -6.50 4.67 -14.51
C ILE A 160 -6.73 3.38 -15.29
N LYS A 161 -5.66 2.72 -15.74
CA LYS A 161 -5.77 1.43 -16.44
C LYS A 161 -6.37 0.34 -15.55
N PHE A 162 -6.03 0.33 -14.27
CA PHE A 162 -6.63 -0.59 -13.30
C PHE A 162 -8.11 -0.28 -13.08
N ASP A 163 -8.46 0.98 -12.90
CA ASP A 163 -9.84 1.41 -12.62
C ASP A 163 -10.76 1.17 -13.80
N MET A 164 -10.33 1.51 -15.02
CA MET A 164 -11.06 1.22 -16.26
C MET A 164 -11.31 -0.29 -16.40
N LYS A 165 -10.35 -1.14 -16.02
CA LYS A 165 -10.50 -2.61 -16.08
C LYS A 165 -11.44 -3.16 -15.01
N HIS A 166 -11.61 -2.47 -13.89
CA HIS A 166 -12.44 -2.90 -12.76
C HIS A 166 -13.75 -2.09 -12.63
N ASN A 167 -14.18 -1.43 -13.71
CA ASN A 167 -15.41 -0.65 -13.77
C ASN A 167 -15.45 0.53 -12.78
N ALA A 168 -14.28 1.06 -12.41
CA ALA A 168 -14.09 2.23 -11.56
C ALA A 168 -13.82 3.50 -12.39
N GLU A 169 -14.41 3.59 -13.58
CA GLU A 169 -14.22 4.69 -14.55
C GLU A 169 -14.51 6.07 -13.94
N ILE A 170 -15.51 6.14 -13.06
CA ILE A 170 -15.88 7.38 -12.36
C ILE A 170 -14.75 7.84 -11.42
N GLN A 171 -14.09 6.93 -10.72
CA GLN A 171 -12.98 7.25 -9.82
C GLN A 171 -11.77 7.75 -10.61
N ALA A 172 -11.44 7.08 -11.71
CA ALA A 172 -10.42 7.55 -12.64
C ALA A 172 -10.73 8.95 -13.19
N CYS A 173 -12.00 9.24 -13.53
CA CYS A 173 -12.43 10.58 -13.97
C CYS A 173 -12.24 11.63 -12.87
N ASP A 174 -12.63 11.30 -11.63
CA ASP A 174 -12.53 12.20 -10.49
C ASP A 174 -11.06 12.55 -10.21
N LEU A 175 -10.17 11.55 -10.17
CA LEU A 175 -8.73 11.78 -10.03
C LEU A 175 -8.19 12.69 -11.13
N LEU A 176 -8.50 12.37 -12.40
CA LEU A 176 -8.02 13.14 -13.55
C LEU A 176 -8.50 14.60 -13.53
N MET A 177 -9.69 14.84 -13.00
CA MET A 177 -10.24 16.18 -12.81
C MET A 177 -9.49 16.92 -11.70
N GLU A 178 -9.16 16.27 -10.58
CA GLU A 178 -8.40 16.87 -9.48
C GLU A 178 -6.96 17.24 -9.87
N ILE A 179 -6.33 16.43 -10.73
CA ILE A 179 -4.99 16.73 -11.24
C ILE A 179 -5.00 17.59 -12.52
N ASP A 180 -6.17 18.02 -13.01
CA ASP A 180 -6.33 18.78 -14.26
C ASP A 180 -5.58 18.15 -15.46
N ARG A 181 -5.66 16.81 -15.58
CA ARG A 181 -5.03 16.02 -16.66
C ARG A 181 -6.03 15.13 -17.37
N LEU A 182 -7.21 15.69 -17.66
CA LEU A 182 -8.24 15.03 -18.45
C LEU A 182 -7.75 14.60 -19.84
N ASP A 183 -6.64 15.14 -20.35
CA ASP A 183 -6.00 14.72 -21.61
C ASP A 183 -5.61 13.24 -21.66
N ILE A 184 -5.43 12.61 -20.51
CA ILE A 184 -5.00 11.20 -20.40
C ILE A 184 -6.19 10.25 -20.60
N ILE A 185 -7.43 10.69 -20.34
CA ILE A 185 -8.61 9.83 -20.39
C ILE A 185 -8.88 9.29 -21.80
N ASP A 186 -8.66 10.12 -22.84
CA ASP A 186 -8.86 9.77 -24.24
C ASP A 186 -7.91 8.66 -24.73
N ARG A 187 -6.80 8.40 -24.02
CA ARG A 187 -5.88 7.29 -24.34
C ARG A 187 -6.30 5.96 -23.72
N HIS A 188 -7.18 6.00 -22.73
CA HIS A 188 -7.61 4.83 -21.96
C HIS A 188 -9.09 4.50 -22.14
N MET A 189 -9.88 5.38 -22.77
CA MET A 189 -11.17 5.03 -23.35
C MET A 189 -10.96 4.30 -24.69
N ASP A 190 -11.38 3.04 -24.76
CA ASP A 190 -11.64 2.32 -26.03
C ASP A 190 -13.07 2.63 -26.54
#